data_AF-A0A961QPD5-F1
#
_entry.id   AF-A0A961QPD5-F1
#
_cell.length_a   1.000
_cell.length_b   1.000
_cell.length_c   1.000
_cell.angle_alpha   90.00
_cell.angle_beta   90.00
_cell.angle_gamma   90.00
#
_symmetry.space_group_name_H-M   'P 1'
#
loop_
_entity.id
_entity.type
_entity.pdbx_description
1 polymer ?
#
loop_
_entity_poly.entity_id
_entity_poly.type
_entity_poly.pdbx_seq_one_letter_code
_entity_poly.pdbx_strand_id
1 'polypeptide(L)' 'MLIVADCGDSLVFDDGAPVVRYSSSDWGERAFCGKCGSSLAWMSKDGSMAVASIQAFEDPSRFRI' A
#
# COMPACT_ATOMS: atom_id res chain seq x y z
N MET A 1 -6.45 5.05 11.28
CA MET A 1 -5.37 4.19 11.81
C MET A 1 -5.30 2.97 10.90
N LEU A 2 -4.16 2.75 10.21
CA LEU A 2 -3.94 1.58 9.37
C LEU A 2 -2.99 0.65 10.11
N ILE A 3 -3.29 -0.64 10.13
CA ILE A 3 -2.31 -1.66 10.51
C ILE A 3 -1.64 -2.09 9.23
N VAL A 4 -0.31 -2.11 9.22
CA VAL A 4 0.45 -2.29 8.00
C VAL A 4 1.47 -3.41 8.13
N ALA A 5 1.69 -4.10 7.02
CA ALA A 5 2.85 -4.95 6.80
C ALA A 5 3.97 -4.11 6.17
N ASP A 6 5.18 -4.23 6.69
CA ASP A 6 6.37 -3.70 6.04
C ASP A 6 6.68 -4.53 4.80
N CYS A 7 6.79 -3.86 3.65
CA CYS A 7 7.11 -4.48 2.37
C CYS A 7 8.46 -4.01 1.82
N GLY A 8 9.19 -3.13 2.51
CA GLY A 8 10.46 -2.58 2.02
C GLY A 8 10.34 -2.03 0.60
N ASP A 9 11.20 -2.49 -0.31
CA ASP A 9 11.21 -2.17 -1.73
C ASP A 9 10.50 -3.22 -2.62
N SER A 10 9.85 -4.22 -2.00
CA SER A 10 9.29 -5.38 -2.71
C SER A 10 7.82 -5.24 -3.15
N LEU A 11 7.17 -4.13 -2.80
CA LEU A 11 5.76 -3.92 -3.15
C LEU A 11 5.58 -3.63 -4.64
N VAL A 12 4.89 -4.53 -5.33
CA VAL A 12 4.53 -4.38 -6.75
C VAL A 12 3.01 -4.50 -6.91
N PHE A 13 2.44 -3.70 -7.81
CA PHE A 13 1.06 -3.86 -8.26
C PHE A 13 1.07 -4.49 -9.65
N ASP A 14 0.18 -5.46 -9.87
CA ASP A 14 0.00 -6.06 -11.19
C ASP A 14 -0.37 -5.02 -12.24
N ASP A 15 0.04 -5.27 -13.48
CA ASP A 15 -0.33 -4.41 -14.60
C ASP A 15 -1.85 -4.39 -14.79
N GLY A 16 -2.41 -3.20 -15.01
CA GLY A 16 -3.85 -2.98 -15.09
C GLY A 16 -4.63 -3.11 -13.76
N ALA A 17 -3.95 -3.33 -12.62
CA ALA A 17 -4.61 -3.25 -11.32
C ALA A 17 -5.24 -1.85 -11.13
N PRO A 18 -6.47 -1.74 -10.61
CA PRO A 18 -7.17 -0.47 -10.49
C PRO A 18 -6.62 0.33 -9.29
N VAL A 19 -5.36 0.73 -9.35
CA VAL A 19 -4.64 1.42 -8.27
C VAL A 19 -4.51 2.89 -8.61
N VAL A 20 -5.02 3.74 -7.72
CA VAL A 20 -4.88 5.20 -7.80
C VAL A 20 -3.82 5.63 -6.81
N ARG A 21 -2.82 6.37 -7.30
CA ARG A 21 -1.76 6.95 -6.47
C ARG A 21 -2.05 8.42 -6.21
N TYR A 22 -1.85 8.85 -4.97
CA TYR A 22 -1.97 10.23 -4.54
C TYR A 22 -0.68 10.66 -3.86
N SER A 23 -0.04 11.72 -4.36
CA SER A 23 1.15 12.33 -3.75
C SER A 23 0.75 12.98 -2.43
N SER A 24 0.88 12.21 -1.35
CA SER A 24 0.41 12.59 -0.02
C SER A 24 1.33 13.57 0.71
N SER A 25 2.59 13.64 0.28
CA SER A 25 3.61 14.55 0.78
C SER A 25 4.73 14.71 -0.24
N ASP A 26 5.73 15.51 0.09
CA ASP A 26 6.95 15.63 -0.71
C ASP A 26 7.72 14.32 -0.79
N TRP A 27 7.61 13.45 0.24
CA TRP A 27 8.40 12.22 0.37
C TRP A 27 7.66 10.94 0.02
N GLY A 28 6.33 10.94 -0.04
CA GLY A 28 5.59 9.69 -0.22
C GLY A 28 4.21 9.81 -0.83
N GLU A 29 3.76 8.67 -1.33
CA GLU A 29 2.52 8.48 -2.04
C GLU A 29 1.64 7.47 -1.31
N ARG A 30 0.33 7.69 -1.38
CA ARG A 30 -0.67 6.71 -0.93
C ARG A 30 -1.31 6.04 -2.13
N ALA A 31 -1.47 4.73 -2.04
CA ALA A 31 -2.17 3.92 -3.03
C ALA A 31 -3.57 3.56 -2.51
N PHE A 32 -4.57 3.71 -3.37
CA PHE A 32 -5.96 3.38 -3.10
C PHE A 32 -6.54 2.51 -4.21
N CYS A 33 -7.55 1.71 -3.89
CA CYS A 33 -8.34 1.01 -4.90
C CYS A 33 -9.23 2.01 -5.64
N GLY A 34 -9.05 2.15 -6.96
CA GLY A 34 -9.84 3.02 -7.83
C GLY A 34 -11.30 2.56 -8.03
N LYS A 35 -11.66 1.37 -7.56
CA LYS A 35 -13.05 0.85 -7.63
C LYS A 35 -13.87 1.13 -6.38
N CYS A 36 -13.29 0.92 -5.20
CA CYS A 36 -14.01 1.04 -3.92
C CYS A 36 -13.44 2.08 -2.95
N GLY A 37 -12.30 2.69 -3.27
CA GLY A 37 -11.66 3.72 -2.43
C GLY A 37 -10.84 3.19 -1.25
N SER A 38 -10.75 1.88 -1.04
CA SER A 38 -9.96 1.30 0.07
C SER A 38 -8.50 1.75 0.02
N SER A 39 -7.94 2.09 1.18
CA SER A 39 -6.51 2.40 1.31
C SER A 39 -5.69 1.11 1.27
N LEU A 40 -4.75 1.04 0.32
CA LEU A 40 -3.96 -0.15 0.04
C LEU A 40 -2.55 -0.06 0.61
N ALA A 41 -1.85 1.04 0.37
CA ALA A 41 -0.45 1.17 0.78
C ALA A 41 0.00 2.63 0.91
N TRP A 42 1.15 2.82 1.55
CA TRP A 42 1.99 4.02 1.42
C TRP A 42 3.37 3.61 0.89
N MET A 43 3.95 4.42 0.03
CA MET A 43 5.27 4.18 -0.55
C MET A 43 6.08 5.47 -0.52
N SER A 44 7.38 5.38 -0.26
CA SER A 44 8.29 6.49 -0.46
C SER A 44 8.49 6.71 -1.96
N LYS A 45 8.68 7.97 -2.36
CA LYS A 45 8.91 8.32 -3.78
C LYS A 45 10.25 7.83 -4.31
N ASP A 46 11.22 7.58 -3.42
CA ASP A 46 12.51 6.99 -3.77
C ASP A 46 12.48 5.45 -3.86
N GLY A 47 11.34 4.82 -3.57
CA GLY A 47 11.16 3.37 -3.63
C GLY A 47 11.84 2.58 -2.52
N SER A 48 12.50 3.24 -1.55
CA SER A 48 13.21 2.57 -0.46
C SER A 48 12.29 1.94 0.59
N MET A 49 11.04 2.40 0.68
CA MET A 49 10.10 1.95 1.71
C MET A 49 8.67 1.88 1.16
N ALA A 50 7.99 0.80 1.47
CA ALA A 50 6.58 0.63 1.22
C ALA A 50 5.95 -0.16 2.36
N VAL A 51 4.74 0.25 2.73
CA VAL A 51 3.92 -0.43 3.73
C VAL A 51 2.54 -0.68 3.15
N ALA A 52 2.07 -1.91 3.24
CA ALA A 52 0.76 -2.31 2.75
C ALA A 52 -0.22 -2.49 3.91
N SER A 53 -1.47 -2.07 3.74
CA SER A 53 -2.56 -2.35 4.66
C SER A 53 -2.72 -3.86 4.84
N ILE A 54 -2.68 -4.38 6.08
CA ILE A 54 -2.84 -5.82 6.30
C ILE A 54 -4.22 -6.32 5.83
N GLN A 55 -5.21 -5.44 5.79
CA GLN A 55 -6.57 -5.73 5.32
C GLN A 55 -6.65 -5.88 3.79
N ALA A 56 -5.58 -5.56 3.05
CA ALA A 56 -5.52 -5.79 1.61
C ALA A 56 -5.10 -7.24 1.27
N PHE A 57 -4.62 -8.01 2.24
CA PHE A 57 -4.25 -9.40 2.05
C PHE A 57 -5.46 -10.32 2.26
N GLU A 58 -5.52 -11.43 1.52
CA GLU A 58 -6.62 -12.41 1.59
C GLU A 58 -6.81 -12.98 3.01
N ASP A 59 -5.70 -13.20 3.72
CA ASP A 59 -5.69 -13.63 5.11
C ASP A 59 -4.87 -12.67 5.98
N PRO A 60 -5.51 -11.63 6.55
CA PRO A 60 -4.87 -10.69 7.46
C PRO A 60 -4.42 -11.32 8.79
N SER A 61 -4.97 -12.47 9.18
CA SER A 61 -4.68 -13.11 10.47
C SER A 61 -3.27 -13.69 10.56
N ARG A 62 -2.59 -13.86 9.42
CA ARG A 62 -1.19 -14.29 9.36
C ARG A 62 -0.22 -13.28 9.98
N PHE A 63 -0.58 -12.01 10.01
CA PHE A 63 0.26 -10.96 10.57
C PHE A 63 0.06 -10.95 12.09
N ARG A 64 1.14 -11.16 12.84
CA ARG A 64 1.13 -11.02 14.30
C ARG A 64 1.41 -9.56 14.65
N ILE A 65 0.47 -8.94 15.36
CA ILE A 65 0.40 -7.49 15.61
C ILE A 65 0.48 -7.25 17.12
#